data_AF-Q2T3Q4-F1
#
_entry.id   AF-Q2T3Q4-F1
#
_cell.length_a   1.000
_cell.length_b   1.000
_cell.length_c   1.000
_cell.angle_alpha   90.00
_cell.angle_beta   90.00
_cell.angle_gamma   90.00
#
_symmetry.space_group_name_H-M   'P 1'
#
loop_
_entity.id
_entity.type
_entity.pdbx_description
1 polymer ?
#
loop_
_entity_poly.entity_id
_entity_poly.type
_entity_poly.pdbx_seq_one_letter_code
_entity_poly.pdbx_strand_id
1 'polypeptide(L)'
;MSGGYAPGASPGGMSAGSGQTTQVGLSAARLSPKDREVLCHTFCECRRIGVATKAGTIQRQRCVQMRLGLPNEVSKMQTGVPTEYRPEQPYDMTTQPPEPIMDYDDPLEPHSSIRQWIKDVWPDKGKKYQKGDVRRPDVVIVNDPSKPPVQSNIKTVVEMKFPGDSYGPDQEDDYIEIAGSPSKFAHLGAADCGCGDDDGQKKTARSKQSARQSDLDELFGGNSSAPGSPPLPPMPLPPLPAFP
;
A
#
# COMPACT_ATOMS: atom_id res chain seq x y z
N MET A 1 -35.52 -45.82 47.99
CA MET A 1 -35.35 -44.64 47.13
C MET A 1 -34.40 -43.68 47.82
N SER A 2 -33.17 -43.57 47.35
CA SER A 2 -32.22 -42.46 47.60
C SER A 2 -31.00 -42.71 46.71
N GLY A 3 -30.99 -42.08 45.53
CA GLY A 3 -29.86 -42.06 44.62
C GLY A 3 -28.95 -40.89 44.97
N GLY A 4 -27.67 -41.18 45.22
CA GLY A 4 -26.64 -40.16 45.42
C GLY A 4 -26.08 -39.70 44.08
N TYR A 5 -26.16 -38.41 43.81
CA TYR A 5 -25.48 -37.76 42.69
C TYR A 5 -24.04 -37.41 43.09
N ALA A 6 -23.06 -37.98 42.39
CA ALA A 6 -21.67 -37.55 42.46
C ALA A 6 -21.41 -36.43 41.44
N PRO A 7 -20.59 -35.41 41.77
CA PRO A 7 -20.20 -34.39 40.81
C PRO A 7 -19.07 -34.94 39.90
N GLY A 8 -19.37 -35.06 38.61
CA GLY A 8 -18.38 -35.38 37.58
C GLY A 8 -17.48 -34.18 37.29
N ALA A 9 -16.24 -34.23 37.74
CA ALA A 9 -15.19 -33.33 37.27
C ALA A 9 -14.77 -33.80 35.87
N SER A 10 -15.11 -33.02 34.84
CA SER A 10 -14.56 -33.19 33.49
C SER A 10 -13.23 -32.43 33.43
N PRO A 11 -12.07 -33.09 33.29
CA PRO A 11 -10.85 -32.39 32.93
C PRO A 11 -10.95 -32.03 31.45
N GLY A 12 -11.14 -30.74 31.17
CA GLY A 12 -10.97 -30.20 29.83
C GLY A 12 -9.53 -30.39 29.38
N GLY A 13 -9.27 -31.44 28.60
CA GLY A 13 -7.97 -31.68 27.99
C GLY A 13 -7.66 -30.59 26.97
N MET A 14 -6.69 -29.73 27.28
CA MET A 14 -6.04 -28.94 26.26
C MET A 14 -5.14 -29.88 25.46
N SER A 15 -5.57 -30.22 24.25
CA SER A 15 -4.75 -30.96 23.30
C SER A 15 -3.46 -30.18 23.03
N ALA A 16 -2.32 -30.86 23.11
CA ALA A 16 -1.02 -30.33 22.74
C ALA A 16 -0.90 -30.27 21.20
N GLY A 17 -1.73 -29.44 20.56
CA GLY A 17 -1.49 -29.00 19.20
C GLY A 17 -0.43 -27.91 19.21
N SER A 18 0.48 -27.92 18.25
CA SER A 18 1.43 -26.82 18.05
C SER A 18 0.68 -25.57 17.60
N GLY A 19 0.02 -24.89 18.53
CA GLY A 19 -0.47 -23.55 18.34
C GLY A 19 0.73 -22.63 18.29
N GLN A 20 1.13 -22.22 17.09
CA GLN A 20 2.01 -21.06 16.93
C GLN A 20 1.22 -19.86 17.46
N THR A 21 1.46 -19.51 18.72
CA THR A 21 1.00 -18.24 19.26
C THR A 21 1.80 -17.16 18.54
N THR A 22 1.17 -16.48 17.58
CA THR A 22 1.71 -15.24 17.02
C THR A 22 1.92 -14.31 18.21
N GLN A 23 3.17 -14.13 18.64
CA GLN A 23 3.49 -13.28 19.78
C GLN A 23 3.23 -11.82 19.38
N VAL A 24 1.99 -11.39 19.60
CA VAL A 24 1.52 -10.03 19.36
C VAL A 24 2.49 -9.05 20.02
N GLY A 25 3.03 -8.10 19.27
CA GLY A 25 3.99 -7.10 19.74
C GLY A 25 5.48 -7.40 19.54
N LEU A 26 5.92 -8.65 19.36
CA LEU A 26 7.36 -8.95 19.17
C LEU A 26 7.86 -8.68 17.74
N SER A 27 7.00 -8.83 16.74
CA SER A 27 7.33 -8.53 15.35
C SER A 27 7.40 -7.02 15.11
N ALA A 28 6.43 -6.26 15.66
CA ALA A 28 6.42 -4.79 15.59
C ALA A 28 7.57 -4.14 16.36
N ALA A 29 8.13 -4.81 17.38
CA ALA A 29 9.34 -4.36 18.08
C ALA A 29 10.59 -4.34 17.18
N ARG A 30 10.56 -4.99 16.01
CA ARG A 30 11.65 -4.95 15.01
C ARG A 30 11.67 -3.63 14.23
N LEU A 31 10.60 -2.84 14.28
CA LEU A 31 10.55 -1.51 13.67
C LEU A 31 11.21 -0.48 14.58
N SER A 32 11.90 0.49 13.99
CA SER A 32 12.36 1.65 14.75
C SER A 32 11.15 2.47 15.24
N PRO A 33 11.28 3.26 16.33
CA PRO A 33 10.17 4.09 16.82
C PRO A 33 9.57 5.00 15.73
N LYS A 34 10.44 5.60 14.90
CA LYS A 34 10.04 6.43 13.76
C LYS A 34 9.20 5.64 12.74
N ASP A 35 9.69 4.47 12.32
CA ASP A 35 8.99 3.65 11.32
C ASP A 35 7.65 3.16 11.85
N ARG A 36 7.64 2.73 13.12
CA ARG A 36 6.41 2.29 13.77
C ARG A 36 5.38 3.41 13.82
N GLU A 37 5.79 4.63 14.16
CA GLU A 37 4.89 5.79 14.19
C GLU A 37 4.28 6.08 12.80
N VAL A 38 5.12 6.17 11.76
CA VAL A 38 4.67 6.45 10.38
C VAL A 38 3.73 5.37 9.87
N LEU A 39 4.10 4.10 10.05
CA LEU A 39 3.33 2.97 9.55
C LEU A 39 2.05 2.78 10.36
N CYS A 40 2.07 2.96 11.68
CA CYS A 40 0.85 2.86 12.49
C CYS A 40 -0.14 3.99 12.23
N HIS A 41 0.32 5.22 12.09
CA HIS A 41 -0.55 6.34 11.69
C HIS A 41 -1.23 6.04 10.35
N THR A 42 -0.45 5.58 9.37
CA THR A 42 -0.96 5.21 8.04
C THR A 42 -1.95 4.04 8.11
N PHE A 43 -1.59 2.99 8.86
CA PHE A 43 -2.40 1.80 9.03
C PHE A 43 -3.74 2.12 9.71
N CYS A 44 -3.74 2.84 10.85
CA CYS A 44 -4.98 3.15 11.57
C CYS A 44 -5.94 3.98 10.71
N GLU A 45 -5.42 4.95 9.97
CA GLU A 45 -6.24 5.78 9.10
C GLU A 45 -6.79 4.96 7.92
N CYS A 46 -5.97 4.12 7.29
CA CYS A 46 -6.41 3.24 6.21
C CYS A 46 -7.34 2.11 6.65
N ARG A 47 -7.25 1.66 7.90
CA ARG A 47 -8.22 0.75 8.50
C ARG A 47 -9.61 1.38 8.51
N ARG A 48 -9.69 2.66 8.86
CA ARG A 48 -10.93 3.44 9.00
C ARG A 48 -11.55 3.81 7.66
N ILE A 49 -10.76 4.32 6.71
CA ILE A 49 -11.29 4.88 5.45
C ILE A 49 -11.19 3.91 4.27
N GLY A 50 -10.05 3.23 4.13
CA GLY A 50 -9.64 2.51 2.92
C GLY A 50 -9.87 3.29 1.60
N VAL A 51 -9.93 2.56 0.48
CA VAL A 51 -10.31 3.10 -0.83
C VAL A 51 -11.47 2.29 -1.39
N ALA A 52 -12.61 2.93 -1.64
CA ALA A 52 -13.77 2.25 -2.22
C ALA A 52 -13.57 1.98 -3.72
N THR A 53 -13.85 0.75 -4.15
CA THR A 53 -13.89 0.39 -5.57
C THR A 53 -15.26 0.67 -6.18
N LYS A 54 -15.37 0.65 -7.51
CA LYS A 54 -16.67 0.72 -8.22
C LYS A 54 -17.63 -0.39 -7.81
N ALA A 55 -17.11 -1.53 -7.35
CA ALA A 55 -17.88 -2.67 -6.86
C ALA A 55 -18.31 -2.53 -5.39
N GLY A 56 -17.93 -1.44 -4.71
CA GLY A 56 -18.26 -1.18 -3.29
C GLY A 56 -17.36 -1.88 -2.28
N THR A 57 -16.32 -2.58 -2.73
CA THR A 57 -15.30 -3.17 -1.84
C THR A 57 -14.33 -2.10 -1.34
N ILE A 58 -13.82 -2.24 -0.12
CA ILE A 58 -12.86 -1.31 0.48
C ILE A 58 -11.45 -1.91 0.39
N GLN A 59 -10.55 -1.26 -0.36
CA GLN A 59 -9.15 -1.64 -0.51
C GLN A 59 -8.28 -0.87 0.47
N ARG A 60 -7.85 -1.54 1.54
CA ARG A 60 -7.01 -0.93 2.58
C ARG A 60 -5.55 -0.86 2.18
N GLN A 61 -5.03 -1.89 1.51
CA GLN A 61 -3.65 -1.86 0.97
C GLN A 61 -3.46 -0.75 -0.06
N ARG A 62 -4.47 -0.52 -0.93
CA ARG A 62 -4.45 0.63 -1.85
C ARG A 62 -4.39 1.98 -1.12
N CYS A 63 -5.07 2.10 0.02
CA CYS A 63 -4.98 3.31 0.86
C CYS A 63 -3.55 3.50 1.39
N VAL A 64 -2.91 2.45 1.90
CA VAL A 64 -1.52 2.50 2.41
C VAL A 64 -0.58 2.93 1.28
N GLN A 65 -0.72 2.30 0.10
CA GLN A 65 0.06 2.65 -1.08
C GLN A 65 -0.06 4.12 -1.45
N MET A 66 -1.28 4.66 -1.51
CA MET A 66 -1.51 6.07 -1.85
C MET A 66 -0.92 7.02 -0.81
N ARG A 67 -1.06 6.70 0.48
CA ARG A 67 -0.61 7.56 1.58
C ARG A 67 0.90 7.60 1.76
N LEU A 68 1.60 6.50 1.47
CA LEU A 68 3.07 6.47 1.44
C LEU A 68 3.64 6.95 0.10
N GLY A 69 2.89 6.75 -0.99
CA GLY A 69 3.27 7.20 -2.33
C GLY A 69 3.28 8.72 -2.48
N LEU A 70 2.32 9.45 -1.90
CA LEU A 70 2.29 10.92 -2.00
C LEU A 70 3.56 11.58 -1.40
N PRO A 71 4.02 11.24 -0.18
CA PRO A 71 5.32 11.69 0.31
C PRO A 71 6.51 11.32 -0.59
N ASN A 72 6.48 10.15 -1.23
CA ASN A 72 7.53 9.77 -2.20
C ASN A 72 7.56 10.73 -3.40
N GLU A 73 6.40 11.04 -3.98
CA GLU A 73 6.30 12.01 -5.08
C GLU A 73 6.79 13.40 -4.66
N VAL A 74 6.35 13.88 -3.50
CA VAL A 74 6.78 15.19 -2.98
C VAL A 74 8.29 15.23 -2.74
N SER A 75 8.85 14.17 -2.12
CA SER A 75 10.28 14.08 -1.87
C SER A 75 11.06 14.07 -3.19
N LYS A 76 10.64 13.29 -4.19
CA LYS A 76 11.27 13.29 -5.52
C LYS A 76 11.27 14.67 -6.16
N MET A 77 10.14 15.38 -6.12
CA MET A 77 10.06 16.74 -6.68
C MET A 77 11.00 17.73 -5.99
N GLN A 78 11.30 17.53 -4.71
CA GLN A 78 12.12 18.45 -3.91
C GLN A 78 13.61 18.10 -3.91
N THR A 79 13.94 16.81 -3.86
CA THR A 79 15.30 16.33 -3.60
C THR A 79 15.83 15.38 -4.67
N GLY A 80 14.99 14.97 -5.63
CA GLY A 80 15.32 13.97 -6.64
C GLY A 80 15.29 12.53 -6.13
N VAL A 81 14.97 12.31 -4.85
CA VAL A 81 14.85 10.96 -4.27
C VAL A 81 13.54 10.79 -3.50
N PRO A 82 12.89 9.63 -3.56
CA PRO A 82 11.70 9.33 -2.74
C PRO A 82 12.07 9.11 -1.26
N THR A 83 11.08 8.80 -0.42
CA THR A 83 11.34 8.48 1.00
C THR A 83 11.90 7.06 1.17
N GLU A 84 12.21 6.67 2.40
CA GLU A 84 12.62 5.30 2.73
C GLU A 84 11.51 4.26 2.58
N TYR A 85 10.24 4.66 2.48
CA TYR A 85 9.09 3.76 2.46
C TYR A 85 8.65 3.43 1.03
N ARG A 86 8.75 2.15 0.65
CA ARG A 86 8.37 1.61 -0.67
C ARG A 86 7.12 0.77 -0.56
N PRO A 87 5.93 1.37 -0.70
CA PRO A 87 4.70 0.61 -0.64
C PRO A 87 4.56 -0.28 -1.87
N GLU A 88 4.06 -1.50 -1.68
CA GLU A 88 3.71 -2.41 -2.78
C GLU A 88 4.90 -2.63 -3.76
N GLN A 89 6.12 -2.77 -3.24
CA GLN A 89 7.30 -3.03 -4.06
C GLN A 89 7.29 -4.48 -4.58
N PRO A 90 7.21 -4.72 -5.91
CA PRO A 90 7.30 -6.05 -6.49
C PRO A 90 8.73 -6.61 -6.47
N TYR A 91 8.85 -7.93 -6.31
CA TYR A 91 10.08 -8.70 -6.38
C TYR A 91 9.93 -9.92 -7.30
N ASP A 92 10.98 -10.18 -8.06
CA ASP A 92 11.28 -11.44 -8.74
C ASP A 92 11.78 -12.44 -7.69
N MET A 93 11.00 -13.49 -7.44
CA MET A 93 11.35 -14.57 -6.50
C MET A 93 12.13 -15.73 -7.15
N THR A 94 12.45 -15.60 -8.43
CA THR A 94 13.11 -16.62 -9.25
C THR A 94 14.62 -16.43 -9.28
N THR A 95 15.10 -15.27 -8.84
CA THR A 95 16.51 -14.94 -8.62
C THR A 95 16.92 -15.22 -7.18
N GLN A 96 18.23 -15.38 -6.95
CA GLN A 96 18.78 -15.52 -5.61
C GLN A 96 19.99 -14.57 -5.42
N PRO A 97 19.86 -13.50 -4.61
CA PRO A 97 18.66 -13.12 -3.83
C PRO A 97 17.48 -12.65 -4.70
N PRO A 98 16.24 -12.60 -4.16
CA PRO A 98 15.10 -12.00 -4.86
C PRO A 98 15.39 -10.55 -5.27
N GLU A 99 15.12 -10.21 -6.53
CA GLU A 99 15.44 -8.91 -7.10
C GLU A 99 14.20 -8.00 -7.21
N PRO A 100 14.31 -6.70 -6.88
CA PRO A 100 13.18 -5.80 -7.01
C PRO A 100 12.87 -5.55 -8.50
N ILE A 101 11.58 -5.59 -8.85
CA ILE A 101 11.12 -5.29 -10.21
C ILE A 101 10.98 -3.77 -10.36
N MET A 102 12.03 -3.14 -10.89
CA MET A 102 12.14 -1.70 -11.06
C MET A 102 11.80 -1.24 -12.49
N ASP A 103 11.48 0.04 -12.63
CA ASP A 103 11.34 0.70 -13.93
C ASP A 103 12.68 0.70 -14.67
N TYR A 104 12.62 0.65 -16.01
CA TYR A 104 13.81 0.57 -16.85
C TYR A 104 14.58 1.90 -16.89
N ASP A 105 13.87 3.02 -16.81
CA ASP A 105 14.44 4.36 -16.91
C ASP A 105 14.70 4.98 -15.54
N ASP A 106 13.98 4.53 -14.50
CA ASP A 106 14.15 4.98 -13.12
C ASP A 106 14.32 3.80 -12.12
N PRO A 107 15.55 3.50 -11.67
CA PRO A 107 15.81 2.39 -10.77
C PRO A 107 15.33 2.62 -9.33
N LEU A 108 14.72 3.76 -9.02
CA LEU A 108 14.11 4.06 -7.72
C LEU A 108 12.59 3.87 -7.72
N GLU A 109 11.99 3.62 -8.88
CA GLU A 109 10.56 3.40 -9.05
C GLU A 109 10.23 1.95 -9.41
N PRO A 110 9.14 1.38 -8.86
CA PRO A 110 8.69 0.06 -9.26
C PRO A 110 8.17 0.09 -10.71
N HIS A 111 8.37 -0.99 -11.44
CA HIS A 111 7.90 -1.06 -12.83
C HIS A 111 6.37 -0.88 -12.89
N SER A 112 5.91 0.06 -13.71
CA SER A 112 4.49 0.45 -13.82
C SER A 112 3.55 -0.70 -14.24
N SER A 113 4.07 -1.70 -14.94
CA SER A 113 3.32 -2.87 -15.41
C SER A 113 4.09 -4.18 -15.26
N ILE A 114 3.80 -4.95 -14.20
CA ILE A 114 4.42 -6.27 -13.96
C ILE A 114 4.21 -7.23 -15.13
N ARG A 115 3.04 -7.17 -15.79
CA ARG A 115 2.76 -8.02 -16.95
C ARG A 115 3.67 -7.72 -18.13
N GLN A 116 4.02 -6.45 -18.32
CA GLN A 116 4.92 -6.06 -19.40
C GLN A 116 6.35 -6.48 -19.04
N TRP A 117 6.80 -6.17 -17.83
CA TRP A 117 8.10 -6.62 -17.32
C TRP A 117 8.30 -8.14 -17.44
N ILE A 118 7.31 -8.94 -17.07
CA ILE A 118 7.37 -10.41 -17.20
C ILE A 118 7.56 -10.83 -18.67
N LYS A 119 6.91 -10.16 -19.64
CA LYS A 119 7.07 -10.52 -21.06
C LYS A 119 8.47 -10.19 -21.57
N ASP A 120 9.02 -9.08 -21.09
CA ASP A 120 10.30 -8.55 -21.56
C ASP A 120 11.48 -9.29 -20.91
N VAL A 121 11.38 -9.64 -19.61
CA VAL A 121 12.44 -10.29 -18.85
C VAL A 121 12.30 -11.81 -18.81
N TRP A 122 11.08 -12.36 -18.79
CA TRP A 122 10.82 -13.80 -18.78
C TRP A 122 9.95 -14.25 -19.97
N PRO A 123 10.45 -14.22 -21.21
CA PRO A 123 9.66 -14.60 -22.39
C PRO A 123 9.05 -16.01 -22.26
N ASP A 124 9.73 -16.94 -21.59
CA ASP A 124 9.25 -18.31 -21.37
C ASP A 124 8.19 -18.42 -20.24
N LYS A 125 8.24 -17.53 -19.24
CA LYS A 125 7.22 -17.47 -18.16
C LYS A 125 6.03 -16.60 -18.52
N GLY A 126 6.09 -15.78 -19.57
CA GLY A 126 5.00 -14.90 -20.00
C GLY A 126 3.63 -15.59 -20.18
N LYS A 127 3.61 -16.90 -20.49
CA LYS A 127 2.39 -17.73 -20.55
C LYS A 127 2.23 -18.73 -19.38
N LYS A 128 3.28 -18.95 -18.59
CA LYS A 128 3.38 -20.00 -17.56
C LYS A 128 3.61 -19.44 -16.15
N TYR A 129 3.37 -18.14 -15.95
CA TYR A 129 3.49 -17.47 -14.66
C TYR A 129 2.84 -18.28 -13.54
N GLN A 130 3.62 -18.57 -12.49
CA GLN A 130 3.15 -19.30 -11.32
C GLN A 130 2.92 -18.33 -10.17
N LYS A 131 1.93 -18.65 -9.33
CA LYS A 131 1.75 -17.94 -8.06
C LYS A 131 3.02 -18.13 -7.24
N GLY A 132 3.62 -17.03 -6.80
CA GLY A 132 4.87 -17.04 -6.05
C GLY A 132 6.07 -16.53 -6.85
N ASP A 133 6.04 -16.61 -8.19
CA ASP A 133 7.13 -16.10 -9.04
C ASP A 133 7.37 -14.59 -8.81
N VAL A 134 6.29 -13.85 -8.58
CA VAL A 134 6.35 -12.44 -8.15
C VAL A 134 5.65 -12.28 -6.81
N ARG A 135 6.31 -11.57 -5.91
CA ARG A 135 5.80 -11.24 -4.58
C ARG A 135 5.85 -9.74 -4.34
N ARG A 136 4.93 -9.24 -3.52
CA ARG A 136 4.76 -7.81 -3.28
C ARG A 136 4.36 -7.57 -1.83
N PRO A 137 5.33 -7.30 -0.94
CA PRO A 137 5.05 -6.90 0.43
C PRO A 137 4.30 -5.58 0.49
N ASP A 138 3.56 -5.35 1.57
CA ASP A 138 2.81 -4.10 1.76
C ASP A 138 3.74 -2.89 1.81
N VAL A 139 4.85 -2.98 2.55
CA VAL A 139 5.88 -1.93 2.60
C VAL A 139 7.28 -2.53 2.72
N VAL A 140 8.21 -2.02 1.90
CA VAL A 140 9.65 -2.22 2.11
C VAL A 140 10.28 -0.92 2.59
N ILE A 141 10.98 -0.96 3.71
CA ILE A 141 11.76 0.15 4.24
C ILE A 141 13.21 -0.05 3.82
N VAL A 142 13.82 0.97 3.20
CA VAL A 142 15.23 0.94 2.79
C VAL A 142 16.13 1.70 3.77
N ASN A 143 17.41 1.35 3.80
CA ASN A 143 18.43 2.07 4.58
C ASN A 143 18.80 3.39 3.90
N ASP A 144 18.95 3.36 2.58
CA ASP A 144 19.30 4.51 1.74
C ASP A 144 18.22 4.74 0.66
N PRO A 145 17.45 5.83 0.71
CA PRO A 145 16.38 6.09 -0.25
C PRO A 145 16.86 6.45 -1.65
N SER A 146 18.15 6.79 -1.83
CA SER A 146 18.74 7.05 -3.15
C SER A 146 19.22 5.78 -3.85
N LYS A 147 18.92 4.60 -3.30
CA LYS A 147 19.30 3.30 -3.85
C LYS A 147 18.09 2.40 -4.03
N PRO A 148 18.12 1.47 -5.01
CA PRO A 148 17.04 0.51 -5.20
C PRO A 148 16.82 -0.36 -3.96
N PRO A 149 15.62 -0.93 -3.77
CA PRO A 149 15.28 -1.77 -2.61
C PRO A 149 15.80 -3.21 -2.78
N VAL A 150 17.06 -3.37 -3.18
CA VAL A 150 17.78 -4.66 -3.21
C VAL A 150 18.03 -5.16 -1.79
N GLN A 151 18.17 -6.47 -1.61
CA GLN A 151 18.27 -7.12 -0.29
C GLN A 151 19.30 -6.47 0.67
N SER A 152 20.46 -6.03 0.15
CA SER A 152 21.50 -5.35 0.93
C SER A 152 21.11 -3.93 1.40
N ASN A 153 20.21 -3.26 0.69
CA ASN A 153 19.68 -1.94 1.05
C ASN A 153 18.35 -2.00 1.82
N ILE A 154 17.70 -3.16 1.90
CA ILE A 154 16.50 -3.31 2.72
C ILE A 154 16.87 -3.15 4.20
N LYS A 155 16.11 -2.32 4.90
CA LYS A 155 16.11 -2.21 6.36
C LYS A 155 15.10 -3.19 6.96
N THR A 156 13.86 -3.15 6.48
CA THR A 156 12.78 -4.02 6.97
C THR A 156 11.74 -4.25 5.88
N VAL A 157 11.25 -5.48 5.73
CA VAL A 157 10.05 -5.81 4.97
C VAL A 157 8.88 -5.89 5.96
N VAL A 158 7.79 -5.19 5.67
CA VAL A 158 6.63 -5.09 6.54
C VAL A 158 5.40 -5.66 5.83
N GLU A 159 4.73 -6.60 6.49
CA GLU A 159 3.40 -7.08 6.11
C GLU A 159 2.38 -6.54 7.09
N MET A 160 1.39 -5.80 6.58
CA MET A 160 0.27 -5.28 7.34
C MET A 160 -0.92 -6.23 7.27
N LYS A 161 -1.62 -6.43 8.39
CA LYS A 161 -2.86 -7.20 8.39
C LYS A 161 -4.01 -6.38 8.94
N PHE A 162 -5.00 -6.13 8.09
CA PHE A 162 -6.24 -5.51 8.53
C PHE A 162 -7.17 -6.55 9.15
N PRO A 163 -8.11 -6.14 10.01
CA PRO A 163 -9.07 -7.07 10.59
C PRO A 163 -9.81 -7.89 9.53
N GLY A 164 -9.79 -9.22 9.69
CA GLY A 164 -10.37 -10.17 8.74
C GLY A 164 -9.40 -10.72 7.70
N ASP A 165 -8.18 -10.18 7.60
CA ASP A 165 -7.14 -10.73 6.74
C ASP A 165 -6.43 -11.90 7.45
N SER A 166 -6.10 -12.95 6.68
CA SER A 166 -5.29 -14.08 7.15
C SER A 166 -3.94 -14.13 6.42
N TYR A 167 -2.97 -14.78 7.06
CA TYR A 167 -1.69 -15.10 6.43
C TYR A 167 -1.84 -16.30 5.50
N GLY A 168 -1.23 -16.21 4.31
CA GLY A 168 -0.94 -17.39 3.52
C GLY A 168 0.30 -18.09 4.11
N PRO A 169 0.36 -19.43 4.13
CA PRO A 169 1.46 -20.17 4.77
C PRO A 169 2.84 -19.77 4.22
N ASP A 170 2.95 -19.59 2.90
CA ASP A 170 4.24 -19.29 2.25
C ASP A 170 4.56 -17.78 2.19
N GLN A 171 3.67 -16.92 2.70
CA GLN A 171 3.83 -15.47 2.54
C GLN A 171 4.96 -14.92 3.43
N GLU A 172 5.07 -15.44 4.65
CA GLU A 172 6.11 -15.02 5.60
C GLU A 172 7.49 -15.44 5.09
N ASP A 173 7.66 -16.70 4.68
CA ASP A 173 8.94 -17.21 4.21
C ASP A 173 9.45 -16.44 2.98
N ASP A 174 8.59 -16.16 2.01
CA ASP A 174 8.96 -15.38 0.81
C ASP A 174 9.40 -13.96 1.17
N TYR A 175 8.74 -13.32 2.14
CA TYR A 175 9.09 -11.95 2.55
C TYR A 175 10.33 -11.91 3.44
N ILE A 176 10.59 -12.97 4.20
CA ILE A 176 11.86 -13.18 4.88
C ILE A 176 12.99 -13.38 3.86
N GLU A 177 12.75 -14.12 2.78
CA GLU A 177 13.72 -14.31 1.69
C GLU A 177 14.04 -12.98 1.00
N ILE A 178 13.02 -12.18 0.66
CA ILE A 178 13.20 -10.81 0.15
C ILE A 178 14.03 -9.98 1.13
N ALA A 179 13.71 -10.03 2.43
CA ALA A 179 14.41 -9.27 3.46
C ALA A 179 15.86 -9.73 3.65
N GLY A 180 16.16 -10.99 3.33
CA GLY A 180 17.45 -11.66 3.52
C GLY A 180 17.69 -12.16 4.95
N SER A 181 16.76 -11.93 5.87
CA SER A 181 16.84 -12.43 7.25
C SER A 181 15.50 -12.27 7.98
N PRO A 182 15.12 -13.22 8.86
CA PRO A 182 13.93 -13.07 9.70
C PRO A 182 13.95 -11.83 10.60
N SER A 183 15.13 -11.33 10.98
CA SER A 183 15.27 -10.13 11.81
C SER A 183 14.86 -8.85 11.09
N LYS A 184 14.85 -8.87 9.76
CA LYS A 184 14.45 -7.76 8.87
C LYS A 184 13.01 -7.88 8.39
N PHE A 185 12.21 -8.78 8.98
CA PHE A 185 10.80 -8.94 8.65
C PHE A 185 9.93 -8.56 9.85
N ALA A 186 8.88 -7.78 9.62
CA ALA A 186 7.95 -7.34 10.65
C ALA A 186 6.49 -7.48 10.21
N HIS A 187 5.64 -7.91 11.15
CA HIS A 187 4.20 -7.84 11.01
C HIS A 187 3.66 -6.59 11.70
N LEU A 188 2.64 -6.00 11.13
CA LEU A 188 1.94 -4.87 11.72
C LEU A 188 0.42 -5.07 11.67
N GLY A 189 -0.20 -5.26 12.82
CA GLY A 189 -1.64 -5.35 12.97
C GLY A 189 -2.24 -4.21 13.80
N ALA A 190 -3.57 -4.22 13.91
CA ALA A 190 -4.31 -3.21 14.68
C ALA A 190 -3.88 -3.16 16.16
N ALA A 191 -3.61 -4.31 16.77
CA ALA A 191 -3.16 -4.41 18.16
C ALA A 191 -1.75 -3.80 18.36
N ASP A 192 -0.85 -3.99 17.39
CA ASP A 192 0.51 -3.43 17.46
C ASP A 192 0.53 -1.90 17.39
N CYS A 193 -0.47 -1.32 16.72
CA CYS A 193 -0.63 0.11 16.54
C CYS A 193 -1.57 0.79 17.53
N GLY A 194 -2.28 0.03 18.37
CA GLY A 194 -3.28 0.58 19.28
C GLY A 194 -4.41 1.30 18.56
N CYS A 195 -4.73 0.91 17.32
CA CYS A 195 -5.86 1.48 16.61
C CYS A 195 -7.13 1.02 17.34
N GLY A 196 -7.82 1.94 18.03
CA GLY A 196 -9.04 1.61 18.78
C GLY A 196 -10.10 0.88 17.94
N ASP A 197 -10.99 0.15 18.60
CA ASP A 197 -12.06 -0.64 17.97
C ASP A 197 -13.23 0.20 17.48
N ASP A 198 -13.01 1.46 17.07
CA ASP A 198 -14.01 2.19 16.31
C ASP A 198 -14.00 1.59 14.90
N ASP A 199 -14.62 0.41 14.79
CA ASP A 199 -15.06 -0.18 13.54
C ASP A 199 -15.73 0.95 12.76
N GLY A 200 -15.17 1.28 11.59
CA GLY A 200 -15.57 2.40 10.73
C GLY A 200 -17.02 2.36 10.23
N GLN A 201 -17.93 1.68 10.93
CA GLN A 201 -19.38 1.80 10.86
C GLN A 201 -19.92 3.07 11.54
N LYS A 202 -19.12 4.13 11.75
CA LYS A 202 -19.70 5.46 11.95
C LYS A 202 -19.76 6.20 10.63
N LYS A 203 -20.91 6.00 9.97
CA LYS A 203 -21.54 6.92 9.03
C LYS A 203 -20.61 7.34 7.88
N THR A 204 -20.52 6.49 6.86
CA THR A 204 -20.76 7.02 5.51
C THR A 204 -22.17 7.58 5.53
N ALA A 205 -22.31 8.81 6.03
CA ALA A 205 -23.46 9.61 5.72
C ALA A 205 -23.51 9.59 4.20
N ARG A 206 -24.51 8.87 3.70
CA ARG A 206 -24.91 8.84 2.32
C ARG A 206 -25.25 10.27 1.96
N SER A 207 -24.24 11.08 1.67
CA SER A 207 -24.45 12.42 1.15
C SER A 207 -24.91 12.19 -0.27
N LYS A 208 -26.24 12.01 -0.40
CA LYS A 208 -26.96 12.49 -1.57
C LYS A 208 -26.89 14.01 -1.54
N GLN A 209 -25.69 14.56 -1.66
CA GLN A 209 -25.50 15.89 -2.19
C GLN A 209 -24.87 15.65 -3.54
N SER A 210 -25.72 15.77 -4.57
CA SER A 210 -25.26 16.17 -5.89
C SER A 210 -24.40 17.41 -5.64
N ALA A 211 -23.08 17.23 -5.71
CA ALA A 211 -22.18 18.36 -5.86
C ALA A 211 -22.66 19.04 -7.15
N ARG A 212 -23.28 20.21 -7.00
CA ARG A 212 -23.55 21.06 -8.15
C ARG A 212 -22.20 21.38 -8.75
N GLN A 213 -22.16 21.20 -10.06
CA GLN A 213 -20.99 21.19 -10.92
C GLN A 213 -20.33 22.57 -11.08
N SER A 214 -20.50 23.49 -10.12
CA SER A 214 -20.15 24.91 -10.28
C SER A 214 -18.80 25.33 -9.68
N ASP A 215 -18.20 24.54 -8.77
CA ASP A 215 -17.06 25.05 -7.99
C ASP A 215 -15.69 24.54 -8.48
N LEU A 216 -15.67 23.71 -9.53
CA LEU A 216 -14.44 23.23 -10.18
C LEU A 216 -14.22 23.83 -11.58
N ASP A 217 -15.23 24.53 -12.13
CA ASP A 217 -15.16 25.22 -13.43
C ASP A 217 -14.52 26.62 -13.32
N GLU A 218 -14.41 27.16 -12.10
CA GLU A 218 -13.80 28.48 -11.85
C GLU A 218 -12.26 28.41 -11.68
N LEU A 219 -11.68 27.21 -11.50
CA LEU A 219 -10.24 27.04 -11.27
C LEU A 219 -9.44 26.60 -12.51
N PHE A 220 -10.10 26.06 -13.54
CA PHE A 220 -9.45 25.68 -14.80
C PHE A 220 -10.36 26.09 -15.97
N GLY A 221 -10.23 27.35 -16.37
CA GLY A 221 -10.98 27.96 -17.47
C GLY A 221 -11.09 27.01 -18.67
N GLY A 222 -12.30 26.49 -18.88
CA GLY A 222 -12.59 25.51 -19.89
C GLY A 222 -12.49 26.10 -21.30
N ASN A 223 -12.06 25.26 -22.25
CA ASN A 223 -12.71 25.23 -23.55
C ASN A 223 -12.51 23.87 -24.23
N SER A 224 -13.58 23.05 -24.19
CA SER A 224 -13.71 21.88 -25.06
C SER A 224 -14.15 22.36 -26.44
N SER A 225 -13.39 22.01 -27.48
CA SER A 225 -13.77 22.17 -28.87
C SER A 225 -14.99 21.28 -29.18
N ALA A 226 -16.15 21.90 -29.39
CA ALA A 226 -17.29 21.32 -30.10
C ALA A 226 -17.74 22.30 -31.20
N PRO A 227 -18.14 21.82 -32.40
CA PRO A 227 -18.30 22.66 -33.57
C PRO A 227 -19.69 23.30 -33.64
N GLY A 228 -19.72 24.62 -33.81
CA GLY A 228 -20.94 25.38 -34.13
C GLY A 228 -21.06 26.65 -33.29
N SER A 229 -20.45 27.75 -33.74
CA SER A 229 -20.66 29.07 -33.13
C SER A 229 -20.82 30.13 -34.23
N PRO A 230 -21.76 31.08 -34.09
CA PRO A 230 -21.93 32.19 -35.03
C PRO A 230 -20.79 33.23 -34.83
N PRO A 231 -20.50 34.10 -35.81
CA PRO A 231 -19.31 34.94 -35.76
C PRO A 231 -19.49 36.06 -34.73
N LEU A 232 -18.44 36.30 -33.94
CA LEU A 232 -18.35 37.44 -33.01
C LEU A 232 -18.01 38.74 -33.77
N PRO A 233 -18.46 39.91 -33.27
CA PRO A 233 -18.13 41.21 -33.87
C PRO A 233 -16.66 41.59 -33.63
N PRO A 234 -16.06 42.42 -34.50
CA PRO A 234 -14.65 42.79 -34.39
C PRO A 234 -14.43 43.79 -33.24
N MET A 235 -13.41 43.55 -32.43
CA MET A 235 -12.96 44.48 -31.39
C MET A 235 -12.03 45.57 -31.98
N PRO A 236 -12.08 46.81 -31.47
CA PRO A 236 -11.24 47.90 -31.96
C PRO A 236 -9.79 47.76 -31.45
N LEU A 237 -8.83 47.99 -32.34
CA LEU A 237 -7.39 48.03 -32.02
C LEU A 237 -7.04 49.33 -31.25
N PRO A 238 -6.18 49.27 -30.23
CA PRO A 238 -5.69 50.46 -29.55
C PRO A 238 -4.66 51.22 -30.42
N PRO A 239 -4.57 52.56 -30.27
CA PRO A 239 -3.65 53.37 -31.07
C PRO A 239 -2.19 53.19 -30.61
N LEU A 240 -1.28 53.10 -31.58
CA LEU A 240 0.15 53.04 -31.35
C LEU A 240 0.72 54.44 -31.01
N PRO A 241 1.73 54.52 -30.12
CA PRO A 241 2.32 55.80 -29.75
C PRO A 241 3.25 56.33 -30.85
N ALA A 242 3.11 57.62 -31.17
CA ALA A 242 4.05 58.35 -32.01
C ALA A 242 5.27 58.78 -31.18
N PHE A 243 6.47 58.46 -31.65
CA PHE A 243 7.72 59.03 -31.14
C PHE A 243 8.20 60.14 -32.08
N PRO A 244 8.86 61.18 -31.55
CA PRO A 244 9.45 62.27 -32.35
C PRO A 244 10.70 61.83 -33.13
#